data_AF-A0A0S2ZK82-F1
#
_entry.id   AF-A0A0S2ZK82-F1
#
_cell.length_a   1.000
_cell.length_b   1.000
_cell.length_c   1.000
_cell.angle_alpha   90.00
_cell.angle_beta   90.00
_cell.angle_gamma   90.00
#
_symmetry.space_group_name_H-M   'P 1'
#
loop_
_entity.id
_entity.type
_entity.pdbx_description
1 polymer ?
#
loop_
_entity_poly.entity_id
_entity_poly.type
_entity_poly.pdbx_seq_one_letter_code
_entity_poly.pdbx_strand_id
1 'polypeptide(L)'
;MKKILLAILFCFLSIFTFANDWEFGSEGEHIIPLKGSNVSIKKEKITLKLTPDGMLVNVKFTFDSPNAENKIIGFVTPESGNGGYYEEENVIRKPEPLKIKNFKTTVNGKEVKSNVELLSKLLSKGVLDNNIVTEYVKEEKEKEYYNYVYYFNADFKQGENIVEHSYFYTGSYGVYERDFEYVVTTISKWKNKTVEDFEIEVYPENYFVKLPYSFWKDNKKINWEIVGKGKMLAIAPTKKVTDEDATGLEKFGVVYLRLDNGFVKYKTKNFSPTDNFYMVRMDNILGFEYEFPEGKIQGYKFKDDYFTILRETVYDDYSDIVASLKDLKDKDLDIVRNYPYAFAGYDFARKDLKDYFSQFVWYNPVGKNVKIDPSFNNIIKAVDEIKAKRKK
;
A
#
# COMPACT_ATOMS: atom_id res chain seq x y z
N MET A 1 8.75 -48.50 9.57
CA MET A 1 9.42 -47.93 8.38
C MET A 1 8.63 -46.82 7.70
N LYS A 2 7.39 -47.04 7.20
CA LYS A 2 6.59 -45.97 6.54
C LYS A 2 6.40 -44.69 7.38
N LYS A 3 6.14 -44.81 8.68
CA LYS A 3 5.96 -43.65 9.59
C LYS A 3 7.23 -42.83 9.82
N ILE A 4 8.38 -43.48 9.86
CA ILE A 4 9.70 -42.84 10.01
C ILE A 4 10.07 -42.13 8.70
N LEU A 5 9.79 -42.76 7.55
CA LEU A 5 10.01 -42.16 6.23
C LEU A 5 9.15 -40.89 6.02
N LEU A 6 7.89 -40.93 6.45
CA LEU A 6 6.97 -39.78 6.43
C LEU A 6 7.43 -38.65 7.34
N ALA A 7 7.94 -38.96 8.53
CA ALA A 7 8.50 -37.95 9.43
C ALA A 7 9.77 -37.30 8.85
N ILE A 8 10.67 -38.08 8.25
CA ILE A 8 11.87 -37.57 7.58
C ILE A 8 11.48 -36.70 6.37
N LEU A 9 10.48 -37.12 5.58
CA LEU A 9 9.96 -36.33 4.46
C LEU A 9 9.32 -35.01 4.92
N PHE A 10 8.58 -35.03 6.04
CA PHE A 10 8.01 -33.84 6.64
C PHE A 10 9.10 -32.89 7.16
N CYS A 11 10.12 -33.41 7.84
CA CYS A 11 11.28 -32.62 8.28
C CYS A 11 12.09 -32.05 7.11
N PHE A 12 12.20 -32.77 5.98
CA PHE A 12 12.86 -32.27 4.77
C PHE A 12 12.04 -31.20 4.05
N LEU A 13 10.70 -31.28 4.08
CA LEU A 13 9.82 -30.27 3.49
C LEU A 13 9.77 -28.98 4.31
N SER A 14 9.89 -29.06 5.64
CA SER A 14 9.92 -27.87 6.52
C SER A 14 11.20 -27.03 6.41
N ILE A 15 12.28 -27.57 5.84
CA ILE A 15 13.52 -26.79 5.58
C ILE A 15 13.38 -25.87 4.37
N PHE A 16 12.34 -26.06 3.54
CA PHE A 16 12.02 -25.20 2.39
C PHE A 16 10.89 -24.20 2.69
N THR A 17 10.34 -24.20 3.90
CA THR A 17 9.35 -23.21 4.33
C THR A 17 10.06 -22.09 5.07
N PHE A 18 10.36 -21.00 4.37
CA PHE A 18 10.69 -19.74 5.01
C PHE A 18 9.39 -19.08 5.45
N ALA A 19 9.27 -18.76 6.73
CA ALA A 19 8.25 -17.85 7.21
C ALA A 19 8.66 -16.44 6.76
N ASN A 20 8.18 -16.03 5.58
CA ASN A 20 8.31 -14.65 5.12
C ASN A 20 7.01 -13.93 5.47
N ASP A 21 6.96 -13.40 6.70
CA ASP A 21 5.81 -12.62 7.19
C ASP A 21 5.63 -11.29 6.42
N TRP A 22 6.67 -10.90 5.68
CA TRP A 22 6.70 -9.75 4.77
C TRP A 22 7.54 -10.07 3.51
N GLU A 23 7.05 -9.64 2.36
CA GLU A 23 7.74 -9.72 1.08
C GLU A 23 7.79 -8.33 0.43
N PHE A 24 9.00 -7.81 0.28
CA PHE A 24 9.20 -6.59 -0.50
C PHE A 24 8.93 -6.88 -1.97
N GLY A 25 7.99 -6.13 -2.53
CA GLY A 25 7.56 -6.31 -3.90
C GLY A 25 8.30 -5.39 -4.84
N SER A 26 7.75 -4.20 -5.03
CA SER A 26 8.31 -3.13 -5.84
C SER A 26 7.58 -1.86 -5.45
N GLU A 27 8.15 -0.72 -5.80
CA GLU A 27 7.56 0.59 -5.56
C GLU A 27 7.21 1.25 -6.89
N GLY A 28 6.21 2.13 -6.86
CA GLY A 28 6.01 3.05 -7.96
C GLY A 28 7.06 4.15 -7.83
N GLU A 29 7.84 4.38 -8.86
CA GLU A 29 8.93 5.36 -8.78
C GLU A 29 8.74 6.53 -9.76
N HIS A 30 9.81 7.29 -9.97
CA HIS A 30 9.79 8.65 -10.48
C HIS A 30 10.80 8.94 -11.58
N ILE A 31 10.52 10.00 -12.34
CA ILE A 31 11.44 10.51 -13.35
C ILE A 31 12.50 11.43 -12.72
N ILE A 32 13.76 11.10 -12.95
CA ILE A 32 14.91 11.97 -12.64
C ILE A 32 15.48 12.62 -13.92
N PRO A 33 15.91 13.90 -13.85
CA PRO A 33 16.64 14.50 -14.96
C PRO A 33 18.06 13.90 -14.99
N LEU A 34 18.50 13.41 -16.15
CA LEU A 34 19.80 12.73 -16.21
C LEU A 34 21.01 13.66 -16.39
N LYS A 35 20.85 14.93 -16.80
CA LYS A 35 21.90 15.98 -16.78
C LYS A 35 21.28 17.38 -16.66
N GLY A 36 21.77 18.19 -15.73
CA GLY A 36 21.53 19.63 -15.56
C GLY A 36 20.44 20.23 -16.46
N SER A 37 19.18 19.91 -16.16
CA SER A 37 18.07 20.20 -17.06
C SER A 37 17.37 21.48 -16.61
N ASN A 38 17.41 22.51 -17.46
CA ASN A 38 16.55 23.70 -17.31
C ASN A 38 15.07 23.42 -17.62
N VAL A 39 14.69 22.14 -17.73
CA VAL A 39 13.31 21.69 -17.89
C VAL A 39 12.59 21.76 -16.55
N SER A 40 11.37 22.29 -16.56
CA SER A 40 10.47 22.26 -15.40
C SER A 40 9.32 21.30 -15.63
N ILE A 41 8.71 20.81 -14.55
CA ILE A 41 7.45 20.06 -14.62
C ILE A 41 6.31 21.06 -14.45
N LYS A 42 5.54 21.29 -15.50
CA LYS A 42 4.33 22.11 -15.42
C LYS A 42 3.17 21.33 -14.82
N LYS A 43 2.97 20.10 -15.28
CA LYS A 43 1.85 19.27 -14.82
C LYS A 43 2.29 17.85 -14.53
N GLU A 44 1.74 17.28 -13.49
CA GLU A 44 1.85 15.86 -13.19
C GLU A 44 0.47 15.32 -12.83
N LYS A 45 0.05 14.27 -13.54
CA LYS A 45 -1.15 13.50 -13.21
C LYS A 45 -0.77 12.05 -12.97
N ILE A 46 -1.02 11.56 -11.76
CA ILE A 46 -0.80 10.17 -11.36
C ILE A 46 -2.17 9.50 -11.21
N THR A 47 -2.30 8.31 -11.79
CA THR A 47 -3.49 7.46 -11.66
C THR A 47 -3.04 6.10 -11.13
N LEU A 48 -3.45 5.81 -9.90
CA LEU A 48 -3.16 4.58 -9.17
C LEU A 48 -4.43 3.74 -9.13
N LYS A 49 -4.44 2.59 -9.81
CA LYS A 49 -5.56 1.66 -9.80
C LYS A 49 -5.20 0.34 -9.13
N LEU A 50 -5.81 0.10 -7.97
CA LEU A 50 -5.64 -1.12 -7.22
C LEU A 50 -6.21 -2.31 -7.98
N THR A 51 -5.53 -3.44 -7.84
CA THR A 51 -5.94 -4.76 -8.34
C THR A 51 -5.71 -5.78 -7.23
N PRO A 52 -6.22 -7.02 -7.38
CA PRO A 52 -5.93 -8.09 -6.42
C PRO A 52 -4.42 -8.35 -6.22
N ASP A 53 -3.63 -8.25 -7.29
CA ASP A 53 -2.23 -8.65 -7.28
C ASP A 53 -1.23 -7.49 -7.12
N GLY A 54 -1.71 -6.24 -7.11
CA GLY A 54 -0.84 -5.06 -7.09
C GLY A 54 -1.53 -3.78 -7.57
N MET A 55 -0.75 -2.88 -8.16
CA MET A 55 -1.17 -1.56 -8.59
C MET A 55 -0.86 -1.35 -10.07
N LEU A 56 -1.86 -0.91 -10.82
CA LEU A 56 -1.68 -0.35 -12.16
C LEU A 56 -1.43 1.15 -12.04
N VAL A 57 -0.29 1.60 -12.54
CA VAL A 57 0.11 3.01 -12.53
C VAL A 57 0.04 3.56 -13.93
N ASN A 58 -0.57 4.74 -14.05
CA ASN A 58 -0.39 5.61 -15.20
C ASN A 58 0.05 6.96 -14.67
N VAL A 59 1.19 7.47 -15.14
CA VAL A 59 1.65 8.81 -14.80
C VAL A 59 1.89 9.61 -16.07
N LYS A 60 1.45 10.86 -16.06
CA LYS A 60 1.58 11.81 -17.15
C LYS A 60 2.29 13.07 -16.66
N PHE A 61 3.43 13.35 -17.25
CA PHE A 61 4.19 14.58 -17.03
C PHE A 61 4.02 15.51 -18.23
N THR A 62 3.78 16.79 -17.95
CA THR A 62 3.94 17.87 -18.93
C THR A 62 5.17 18.66 -18.54
N PHE A 63 6.23 18.50 -19.31
CA PHE A 63 7.49 19.21 -19.15
C PHE A 63 7.50 20.49 -19.98
N ASP A 64 8.20 21.51 -19.51
CA ASP A 64 8.50 22.73 -20.27
C ASP A 64 10.01 22.82 -20.52
N SER A 65 10.40 22.72 -21.77
CA SER A 65 11.80 22.74 -22.20
C SER A 65 12.17 24.10 -22.81
N PRO A 66 13.30 24.71 -22.40
CA PRO A 66 13.72 25.99 -22.97
C PRO A 66 14.18 25.89 -24.43
N ASN A 67 14.67 24.72 -24.84
CA ASN A 67 15.20 24.45 -26.18
C ASN A 67 14.67 23.11 -26.70
N ALA A 68 14.73 22.92 -28.02
CA ALA A 68 14.56 21.60 -28.61
C ALA A 68 15.86 20.80 -28.44
N GLU A 69 15.76 19.60 -27.86
CA GLU A 69 16.92 18.76 -27.55
C GLU A 69 16.51 17.29 -27.39
N ASN A 70 17.36 16.38 -27.86
CA ASN A 70 17.23 14.96 -27.54
C ASN A 70 17.82 14.73 -26.13
N LYS A 71 17.02 14.17 -25.22
CA LYS A 71 17.45 13.82 -23.86
C LYS A 71 17.32 12.34 -23.61
N ILE A 72 18.23 11.82 -22.78
CA ILE A 72 17.99 10.56 -22.08
C ILE A 72 17.26 10.91 -20.78
N ILE A 73 16.11 10.29 -20.57
CA ILE A 73 15.32 10.41 -19.34
C ILE A 73 15.34 9.06 -18.63
N GLY A 74 15.47 9.10 -17.30
CA GLY A 74 15.54 7.92 -16.45
C GLY A 74 14.43 7.89 -15.43
N PHE A 75 13.88 6.70 -15.21
CA PHE A 75 12.91 6.36 -14.19
C PHE A 75 13.59 5.35 -13.28
N VAL A 76 13.95 5.76 -12.06
CA VAL A 76 14.61 4.88 -11.08
C VAL A 76 13.57 3.89 -10.56
N THR A 77 13.98 2.75 -10.04
CA THR A 77 13.14 1.83 -9.25
C THR A 77 14.05 0.94 -8.41
N PRO A 78 13.77 0.71 -7.11
CA PRO A 78 14.46 -0.30 -6.36
C PRO A 78 14.13 -1.66 -6.95
N GLU A 79 15.03 -2.61 -6.76
CA GLU A 79 14.78 -4.02 -7.00
C GLU A 79 13.64 -4.58 -6.13
N SER A 80 13.26 -5.84 -6.34
CA SER A 80 12.34 -6.53 -5.42
C SER A 80 13.07 -7.30 -4.32
N GLY A 81 12.33 -7.75 -3.31
CA GLY A 81 12.78 -8.73 -2.32
C GLY A 81 13.42 -8.16 -1.05
N ASN A 82 13.65 -9.05 -0.10
CA ASN A 82 13.86 -8.73 1.33
C ASN A 82 15.29 -8.32 1.69
N GLY A 83 16.12 -7.98 0.71
CA GLY A 83 17.50 -7.56 0.93
C GLY A 83 17.59 -6.41 1.93
N GLY A 84 18.36 -6.61 2.99
CA GLY A 84 18.61 -5.62 4.06
C GLY A 84 17.91 -5.87 5.39
N TYR A 85 16.86 -6.71 5.45
CA TYR A 85 16.13 -6.94 6.72
C TYR A 85 16.59 -8.18 7.50
N TYR A 86 17.28 -9.14 6.85
CA TYR A 86 17.58 -10.45 7.44
C TYR A 86 18.96 -11.01 7.09
N GLU A 87 19.88 -10.22 6.52
CA GLU A 87 21.17 -10.76 6.06
C GLU A 87 22.21 -10.80 7.19
N GLU A 88 22.95 -11.91 7.27
CA GLU A 88 24.12 -12.06 8.13
C GLU A 88 25.22 -11.08 7.69
N GLU A 89 25.91 -10.46 8.65
CA GLU A 89 27.04 -9.56 8.36
C GLU A 89 28.06 -10.25 7.42
N ASN A 90 28.48 -9.54 6.37
CA ASN A 90 29.56 -9.89 5.41
C ASN A 90 29.19 -10.74 4.17
N VAL A 91 27.92 -10.85 3.79
CA VAL A 91 27.54 -11.44 2.48
C VAL A 91 27.54 -10.36 1.39
N ILE A 92 28.28 -10.59 0.29
CA ILE A 92 28.15 -9.75 -0.92
C ILE A 92 26.86 -10.15 -1.64
N ARG A 93 25.81 -9.36 -1.43
CA ARG A 93 24.51 -9.54 -2.06
C ARG A 93 24.57 -9.37 -3.58
N LYS A 94 23.67 -10.04 -4.29
CA LYS A 94 23.44 -9.84 -5.73
C LYS A 94 22.15 -9.07 -5.94
N PRO A 95 22.07 -8.21 -6.97
CA PRO A 95 20.83 -7.54 -7.32
C PRO A 95 19.72 -8.54 -7.60
N GLU A 96 18.57 -8.29 -7.00
CA GLU A 96 17.33 -9.00 -7.20
C GLU A 96 16.58 -8.48 -8.44
N PRO A 97 15.67 -9.27 -9.03
CA PRO A 97 14.91 -8.83 -10.19
C PRO A 97 13.91 -7.72 -9.82
N LEU A 98 13.46 -6.94 -10.81
CA LEU A 98 12.32 -6.04 -10.64
C LEU A 98 11.00 -6.81 -10.66
N LYS A 99 10.04 -6.42 -9.81
CA LYS A 99 8.64 -6.87 -9.88
C LYS A 99 7.71 -5.89 -10.61
N ILE A 100 8.29 -5.04 -11.47
CA ILE A 100 7.57 -4.18 -12.41
C ILE A 100 7.30 -4.94 -13.71
N LYS A 101 6.05 -4.91 -14.18
CA LYS A 101 5.60 -5.57 -15.41
C LYS A 101 5.03 -4.57 -16.39
N ASN A 102 5.20 -4.87 -17.69
CA ASN A 102 4.62 -4.13 -18.81
C ASN A 102 4.93 -2.62 -18.78
N PHE A 103 6.15 -2.24 -18.38
CA PHE A 103 6.59 -0.85 -18.41
C PHE A 103 6.59 -0.32 -19.84
N LYS A 104 5.81 0.72 -20.09
CA LYS A 104 5.72 1.41 -21.37
C LYS A 104 5.92 2.90 -21.18
N THR A 105 6.53 3.52 -22.18
CA THR A 105 6.75 4.96 -22.23
C THR A 105 6.28 5.52 -23.55
N THR A 106 5.54 6.62 -23.50
CA THR A 106 5.27 7.44 -24.68
C THR A 106 5.79 8.86 -24.49
N VAL A 107 6.43 9.39 -25.52
CA VAL A 107 6.89 10.78 -25.58
C VAL A 107 6.12 11.48 -26.70
N ASN A 108 5.39 12.54 -26.37
CA ASN A 108 4.58 13.32 -27.30
C ASN A 108 3.61 12.42 -28.13
N GLY A 109 3.00 11.43 -27.46
CA GLY A 109 2.06 10.48 -28.06
C GLY A 109 2.70 9.36 -28.89
N LYS A 110 4.03 9.26 -28.95
CA LYS A 110 4.75 8.18 -29.64
C LYS A 110 5.41 7.26 -28.63
N GLU A 111 5.17 5.95 -28.76
CA GLU A 111 5.85 4.95 -27.94
C GLU A 111 7.36 4.98 -28.24
N VAL A 112 8.16 4.99 -27.18
CA VAL A 112 9.63 4.94 -27.26
C VAL A 112 10.13 3.69 -26.54
N LYS A 113 11.22 3.12 -27.05
CA LYS A 113 11.84 1.95 -26.41
C LYS A 113 12.48 2.35 -25.09
N SER A 114 11.99 1.77 -23.99
CA SER A 114 12.63 1.83 -22.69
C SER A 114 13.64 0.68 -22.52
N ASN A 115 14.84 1.00 -22.07
CA ASN A 115 15.86 0.04 -21.67
C ASN A 115 15.94 0.01 -20.15
N VAL A 116 16.38 -1.10 -19.55
CA VAL A 116 16.56 -1.22 -18.10
C VAL A 116 17.99 -1.65 -17.78
N GLU A 117 18.62 -1.01 -16.80
CA GLU A 117 19.96 -1.32 -16.33
C GLU A 117 20.09 -0.93 -14.85
N LEU A 118 21.03 -1.54 -14.12
CA LEU A 118 21.38 -1.08 -12.77
C LEU A 118 21.88 0.36 -12.78
N LEU A 119 21.50 1.12 -11.75
CA LEU A 119 21.92 2.51 -11.55
C LEU A 119 23.45 2.62 -11.55
N SER A 120 24.13 1.75 -10.79
CA SER A 120 25.60 1.68 -10.71
C SER A 120 26.29 1.48 -12.07
N LYS A 121 25.67 0.73 -12.99
CA LYS A 121 26.19 0.51 -14.34
C LYS A 121 25.92 1.69 -15.28
N LEU A 122 24.85 2.45 -15.08
CA LEU A 122 24.61 3.68 -15.86
C LEU A 122 25.54 4.80 -15.40
N LEU A 123 25.84 4.85 -14.11
CA LEU A 123 26.83 5.75 -13.54
C LEU A 123 28.21 5.57 -14.16
N SER A 124 28.70 4.33 -14.22
CA SER A 124 30.03 4.04 -14.77
C SER A 124 30.14 4.39 -16.26
N LYS A 125 29.01 4.47 -16.98
CA LYS A 125 28.94 4.90 -18.39
C LYS A 125 28.88 6.44 -18.56
N GLY A 126 28.78 7.23 -17.49
CA GLY A 126 28.70 8.69 -17.56
C GLY A 126 27.41 9.24 -18.18
N VAL A 127 26.35 8.42 -18.16
CA VAL A 127 25.03 8.75 -18.73
C VAL A 127 24.23 9.67 -17.81
N LEU A 128 24.47 9.59 -16.49
CA LEU A 128 23.78 10.32 -15.44
C LEU A 128 24.63 11.47 -14.87
N ASP A 129 23.98 12.47 -14.27
CA ASP A 129 24.59 13.58 -13.54
C ASP A 129 25.06 13.10 -12.17
N ASN A 130 26.37 13.14 -11.92
CA ASN A 130 26.96 12.64 -10.68
C ASN A 130 26.35 13.26 -9.40
N ASN A 131 25.87 14.51 -9.48
CA ASN A 131 25.31 15.20 -8.32
C ASN A 131 23.92 14.69 -7.94
N ILE A 132 23.09 14.34 -8.92
CA ILE A 132 21.75 13.77 -8.68
C ILE A 132 21.88 12.36 -8.11
N VAL A 133 22.94 11.66 -8.49
CA VAL A 133 23.09 10.23 -8.20
C VAL A 133 23.77 9.96 -6.85
N THR A 134 24.45 10.95 -6.27
CA THR A 134 25.09 10.79 -4.95
C THR A 134 24.07 10.46 -3.85
N GLU A 135 22.84 10.97 -3.96
CA GLU A 135 21.74 10.67 -3.03
C GLU A 135 21.21 9.25 -3.20
N TYR A 136 20.96 8.81 -4.44
CA TYR A 136 20.52 7.43 -4.69
C TYR A 136 21.57 6.39 -4.31
N VAL A 137 22.84 6.65 -4.56
CA VAL A 137 23.94 5.76 -4.14
C VAL A 137 24.09 5.75 -2.62
N LYS A 138 23.74 6.85 -1.95
CA LYS A 138 23.69 6.90 -0.49
C LYS A 138 22.50 6.09 0.03
N GLU A 139 21.32 6.22 -0.57
CA GLU A 139 20.14 5.42 -0.24
C GLU A 139 20.34 3.92 -0.49
N GLU A 140 20.93 3.51 -1.63
CA GLU A 140 21.29 2.10 -1.90
C GLU A 140 22.17 1.52 -0.78
N LYS A 141 23.07 2.33 -0.22
CA LYS A 141 23.94 1.91 0.88
C LYS A 141 23.24 1.91 2.24
N GLU A 142 22.42 2.91 2.51
CA GLU A 142 21.70 3.05 3.80
C GLU A 142 20.58 2.01 3.93
N LYS A 143 19.93 1.67 2.82
CA LYS A 143 18.80 0.74 2.77
C LYS A 143 19.15 -0.65 2.20
N GLU A 144 20.43 -0.89 1.91
CA GLU A 144 20.99 -2.17 1.47
C GLU A 144 20.30 -2.82 0.24
N TYR A 145 19.80 -1.98 -0.68
CA TYR A 145 19.21 -2.42 -1.96
C TYR A 145 19.88 -1.82 -3.19
N TYR A 146 19.65 -2.44 -4.34
CA TYR A 146 20.05 -1.95 -5.65
C TYR A 146 18.90 -1.26 -6.37
N ASN A 147 19.21 -0.15 -7.04
CA ASN A 147 18.31 0.53 -7.96
C ASN A 147 18.57 0.09 -9.40
N TYR A 148 17.47 -0.07 -10.13
CA TYR A 148 17.46 -0.12 -11.58
C TYR A 148 16.94 1.21 -12.13
N VAL A 149 17.25 1.47 -13.40
CA VAL A 149 16.74 2.65 -14.10
C VAL A 149 16.18 2.21 -15.44
N TYR A 150 14.90 2.47 -15.65
CA TYR A 150 14.30 2.47 -16.96
C TYR A 150 14.68 3.78 -17.66
N TYR A 151 15.40 3.71 -18.78
CA TYR A 151 15.82 4.90 -19.52
C TYR A 151 15.44 4.84 -21.00
N PHE A 152 15.17 6.01 -21.56
CA PHE A 152 14.70 6.17 -22.94
C PHE A 152 15.15 7.51 -23.50
N ASN A 153 15.24 7.58 -24.83
CA ASN A 153 15.46 8.83 -25.54
C ASN A 153 14.14 9.58 -25.70
N ALA A 154 14.17 10.88 -25.47
CA ALA A 154 13.05 11.79 -25.60
C ALA A 154 13.45 12.98 -26.46
N ASP A 155 12.82 13.11 -27.64
CA ASP A 155 12.99 14.25 -28.54
C ASP A 155 12.12 15.40 -28.07
N PHE A 156 12.63 16.19 -27.11
CA PHE A 156 11.91 17.35 -26.61
C PHE A 156 11.96 18.49 -27.63
N LYS A 157 10.82 19.12 -27.85
CA LYS A 157 10.70 20.39 -28.56
C LYS A 157 10.84 21.53 -27.56
N GLN A 158 11.16 22.72 -28.04
CA GLN A 158 11.01 23.92 -27.21
C GLN A 158 9.55 24.09 -26.79
N GLY A 159 9.32 24.42 -25.51
CA GLY A 159 8.00 24.50 -24.90
C GLY A 159 7.53 23.16 -24.31
N GLU A 160 6.23 22.87 -24.44
CA GLU A 160 5.60 21.75 -23.76
C GLU A 160 5.88 20.39 -24.42
N ASN A 161 6.21 19.41 -23.58
CA ASN A 161 6.42 18.02 -23.97
C ASN A 161 5.69 17.10 -23.00
N ILE A 162 5.07 16.06 -23.54
CA ILE A 162 4.31 15.08 -22.75
C ILE A 162 5.11 13.80 -22.65
N VAL A 163 5.29 13.30 -21.44
CA VAL A 163 5.85 11.97 -21.17
C VAL A 163 4.85 11.20 -20.34
N GLU A 164 4.49 10.00 -20.79
CA GLU A 164 3.55 9.14 -20.08
C GLU A 164 4.19 7.78 -19.83
N HIS A 165 4.05 7.28 -18.60
CA HIS A 165 4.43 5.94 -18.22
C HIS A 165 3.20 5.13 -17.82
N SER A 166 3.19 3.85 -18.21
CA SER A 166 2.23 2.89 -17.70
C SER A 166 2.96 1.62 -17.28
N TYR A 167 2.66 1.10 -16.10
CA TYR A 167 3.24 -0.14 -15.61
C TYR A 167 2.37 -0.77 -14.53
N PHE A 168 2.67 -2.03 -14.23
CA PHE A 168 2.11 -2.75 -13.08
C PHE A 168 3.23 -3.07 -12.10
N TYR A 169 2.97 -2.93 -10.81
CA TYR A 169 3.89 -3.36 -9.77
C TYR A 169 3.13 -4.01 -8.62
N THR A 170 3.75 -4.95 -7.93
CA THR A 170 3.03 -5.79 -6.95
C THR A 170 2.73 -5.07 -5.65
N GLY A 171 3.50 -4.03 -5.30
CA GLY A 171 3.57 -3.52 -3.93
C GLY A 171 4.22 -4.55 -2.99
N SER A 172 4.60 -4.11 -1.80
CA SER A 172 5.12 -4.97 -0.74
C SER A 172 3.96 -5.57 0.03
N TYR A 173 4.05 -6.81 0.50
CA TYR A 173 2.90 -7.45 1.15
C TYR A 173 3.31 -8.37 2.28
N GLY A 174 2.44 -8.46 3.28
CA GLY A 174 2.51 -9.44 4.35
C GLY A 174 1.20 -10.20 4.48
N VAL A 175 1.04 -10.88 5.61
CA VAL A 175 -0.17 -11.66 5.91
C VAL A 175 -1.41 -10.77 6.04
N TYR A 176 -1.26 -9.53 6.51
CA TYR A 176 -2.38 -8.64 6.85
C TYR A 176 -2.63 -7.53 5.85
N GLU A 177 -1.62 -7.10 5.11
CA GLU A 177 -1.71 -5.92 4.25
C GLU A 177 -0.81 -5.99 3.03
N ARG A 178 -1.04 -5.03 2.14
CA ARG A 178 -0.18 -4.75 1.00
C ARG A 178 0.01 -3.25 0.85
N ASP A 179 1.26 -2.85 0.73
CA ASP A 179 1.69 -1.47 0.72
C ASP A 179 2.15 -1.03 -0.65
N PHE A 180 1.90 0.23 -0.94
CA PHE A 180 2.16 0.88 -2.21
C PHE A 180 2.79 2.25 -1.96
N GLU A 181 4.08 2.35 -2.24
CA GLU A 181 4.81 3.62 -2.26
C GLU A 181 4.85 4.25 -3.66
N TYR A 182 4.84 5.59 -3.71
CA TYR A 182 5.12 6.41 -4.88
C TYR A 182 5.93 7.68 -4.52
N VAL A 183 7.19 7.78 -4.97
CA VAL A 183 8.22 8.78 -4.57
C VAL A 183 8.04 10.24 -5.07
N VAL A 184 6.96 10.95 -4.73
CA VAL A 184 6.65 12.30 -5.30
C VAL A 184 7.70 13.40 -5.00
N THR A 185 8.64 13.16 -4.10
CA THR A 185 9.67 14.11 -3.68
C THR A 185 10.74 14.42 -4.74
N THR A 186 10.84 13.60 -5.79
CA THR A 186 11.73 13.84 -6.94
C THR A 186 11.43 15.14 -7.70
N ILE A 187 10.24 15.72 -7.52
CA ILE A 187 9.89 17.07 -7.99
C ILE A 187 10.95 18.10 -7.58
N SER A 188 11.58 17.92 -6.40
CA SER A 188 12.64 18.80 -5.89
C SER A 188 13.92 18.83 -6.74
N LYS A 189 14.12 17.85 -7.64
CA LYS A 189 15.28 17.73 -8.53
C LYS A 189 15.09 18.47 -9.85
N TRP A 190 13.88 18.90 -10.18
CA TRP A 190 13.56 19.62 -11.41
C TRP A 190 13.64 21.14 -11.22
N LYS A 191 13.72 21.88 -12.33
CA LYS A 191 13.66 23.35 -12.30
C LYS A 191 12.39 23.81 -11.57
N ASN A 192 12.52 24.87 -10.77
CA ASN A 192 11.50 25.43 -9.88
C ASN A 192 11.17 24.59 -8.63
N LYS A 193 11.59 23.32 -8.55
CA LYS A 193 11.36 22.43 -7.39
C LYS A 193 9.88 22.33 -6.98
N THR A 194 8.99 22.51 -7.95
CA THR A 194 7.54 22.51 -7.77
C THR A 194 6.87 22.10 -9.08
N VAL A 195 5.63 21.60 -8.98
CA VAL A 195 4.74 21.32 -10.10
C VAL A 195 3.60 22.35 -10.09
N GLU A 196 3.37 23.02 -11.20
CA GLU A 196 2.35 24.08 -11.27
C GLU A 196 0.92 23.54 -11.12
N ASP A 197 0.63 22.37 -11.69
CA ASP A 197 -0.66 21.66 -11.60
C ASP A 197 -0.44 20.17 -11.30
N PHE A 198 -0.74 19.76 -10.06
CA PHE A 198 -0.58 18.39 -9.60
C PHE A 198 -1.94 17.74 -9.35
N GLU A 199 -2.09 16.51 -9.82
CA GLU A 199 -3.29 15.69 -9.61
C GLU A 199 -2.89 14.23 -9.35
N ILE A 200 -3.41 13.65 -8.27
CA ILE A 200 -3.32 12.22 -8.01
C ILE A 200 -4.71 11.64 -7.85
N GLU A 201 -4.99 10.56 -8.56
CA GLU A 201 -6.22 9.78 -8.46
C GLU A 201 -5.88 8.37 -7.95
N VAL A 202 -6.60 7.92 -6.93
CA VAL A 202 -6.47 6.58 -6.37
C VAL A 202 -7.80 5.87 -6.49
N TYR A 203 -7.81 4.76 -7.23
CA TYR A 203 -8.95 3.88 -7.45
C TYR A 203 -8.73 2.64 -6.57
N PRO A 204 -9.21 2.64 -5.31
CA PRO A 204 -9.02 1.52 -4.38
C PRO A 204 -10.00 0.36 -4.61
N GLU A 205 -10.81 0.42 -5.67
CA GLU A 205 -11.94 -0.48 -5.89
C GLU A 205 -12.84 -0.50 -4.64
N ASN A 206 -13.11 -1.69 -4.07
CA ASN A 206 -13.88 -1.85 -2.84
C ASN A 206 -12.98 -2.19 -1.62
N TYR A 207 -11.66 -2.11 -1.73
CA TYR A 207 -10.75 -2.41 -0.62
C TYR A 207 -10.88 -1.36 0.50
N PHE A 208 -10.56 -1.79 1.74
CA PHE A 208 -10.37 -0.85 2.84
C PHE A 208 -8.91 -0.44 2.86
N VAL A 209 -8.64 0.86 2.77
CA VAL A 209 -7.26 1.36 2.58
C VAL A 209 -6.92 2.49 3.55
N LYS A 210 -5.63 2.58 3.90
CA LYS A 210 -5.02 3.76 4.53
C LYS A 210 -4.37 4.62 3.44
N LEU A 211 -4.63 5.91 3.47
CA LEU A 211 -4.01 6.94 2.63
C LEU A 211 -3.22 7.93 3.50
N PRO A 212 -2.24 8.63 2.92
CA PRO A 212 -1.44 9.55 3.70
C PRO A 212 -2.29 10.76 4.10
N TYR A 213 -2.09 11.24 5.33
CA TYR A 213 -2.69 12.48 5.80
C TYR A 213 -2.02 13.72 5.20
N SER A 214 -0.72 13.63 4.90
CA SER A 214 0.15 14.73 4.46
C SER A 214 1.15 14.25 3.40
N PHE A 215 1.59 15.16 2.52
CA PHE A 215 2.79 15.01 1.66
C PHE A 215 3.97 15.83 2.20
N TRP A 216 3.85 16.34 3.42
CA TRP A 216 4.79 17.25 4.05
C TRP A 216 5.13 16.81 5.46
N LYS A 217 6.41 16.96 5.82
CA LYS A 217 6.96 16.59 7.14
C LYS A 217 6.43 17.50 8.27
N ASP A 218 5.83 18.63 7.92
CA ASP A 218 5.12 19.51 8.86
C ASP A 218 3.66 19.08 9.11
N ASN A 219 3.25 17.93 8.58
CA ASN A 219 1.91 17.35 8.72
C ASN A 219 0.78 18.24 8.16
N LYS A 220 1.05 19.04 7.12
CA LYS A 220 0.01 19.75 6.38
C LYS A 220 -1.03 18.80 5.77
N LYS A 221 -2.27 18.93 6.21
CA LYS A 221 -3.40 18.08 5.77
C LYS A 221 -3.62 18.14 4.25
N ILE A 222 -3.80 16.97 3.64
CA ILE A 222 -4.30 16.80 2.27
C ILE A 222 -5.83 16.88 2.27
N ASN A 223 -6.37 17.65 1.34
CA ASN A 223 -7.80 17.71 1.07
C ASN A 223 -8.19 16.66 0.02
N TRP A 224 -8.21 15.40 0.44
CA TRP A 224 -8.72 14.31 -0.39
C TRP A 224 -10.21 14.52 -0.71
N GLU A 225 -10.60 14.26 -1.96
CA GLU A 225 -11.97 14.39 -2.46
C GLU A 225 -12.46 13.05 -3.00
N ILE A 226 -13.59 12.55 -2.49
CA ILE A 226 -14.26 11.39 -3.08
C ILE A 226 -14.97 11.81 -4.38
N VAL A 227 -14.69 11.10 -5.47
CA VAL A 227 -15.47 11.12 -6.70
C VAL A 227 -16.20 9.79 -6.80
N GLY A 228 -17.43 9.74 -6.28
CA GLY A 228 -18.21 8.51 -6.15
C GLY A 228 -18.99 8.45 -4.85
N LYS A 229 -19.12 7.26 -4.27
CA LYS A 229 -19.76 7.04 -2.96
C LYS A 229 -18.85 6.20 -2.07
N GLY A 230 -18.83 6.51 -0.78
CA GLY A 230 -18.04 5.79 0.19
C GLY A 230 -17.87 6.56 1.50
N LYS A 231 -17.01 6.02 2.35
CA LYS A 231 -16.64 6.56 3.66
C LYS A 231 -15.16 6.96 3.61
N MET A 232 -14.87 8.17 4.07
CA MET A 232 -13.50 8.67 4.25
C MET A 232 -13.41 9.36 5.61
N LEU A 233 -12.42 8.96 6.40
CA LEU A 233 -12.17 9.48 7.73
C LEU A 233 -10.72 9.88 7.86
N ALA A 234 -10.48 11.10 8.31
CA ALA A 234 -9.14 11.61 8.58
C ALA A 234 -8.88 11.70 10.09
N ILE A 235 -7.78 11.10 10.54
CA ILE A 235 -7.25 11.26 11.89
C ILE A 235 -5.99 12.10 11.77
N ALA A 236 -5.98 13.27 12.42
CA ALA A 236 -4.83 14.15 12.43
C ALA A 236 -3.74 13.61 13.36
N PRO A 237 -2.46 13.86 13.04
CA PRO A 237 -1.37 13.57 13.97
C PRO A 237 -1.53 14.38 15.26
N THR A 238 -1.19 13.76 16.38
CA THR A 238 -1.31 14.33 17.73
C THR A 238 0.06 14.56 18.37
N LYS A 239 1.12 13.98 17.79
CA LYS A 239 2.50 14.02 18.27
C LYS A 239 3.44 14.52 17.18
N LYS A 240 4.63 14.93 17.58
CA LYS A 240 5.69 15.33 16.63
C LYS A 240 6.33 14.09 16.04
N VAL A 241 6.81 14.19 14.81
CA VAL A 241 7.54 13.11 14.13
C VAL A 241 8.78 12.65 14.91
N THR A 242 9.40 13.55 15.69
CA THR A 242 10.59 13.27 16.52
C THR A 242 10.30 12.59 17.87
N ASP A 243 9.04 12.33 18.21
CA ASP A 243 8.65 11.71 19.48
C ASP A 243 8.84 10.19 19.40
N GLU A 244 9.93 9.64 19.91
CA GLU A 244 10.27 8.22 19.75
C GLU A 244 9.19 7.27 20.29
N ASP A 245 8.50 7.66 21.37
CA ASP A 245 7.45 6.87 22.02
C ASP A 245 6.10 6.90 21.29
N ALA A 246 5.91 7.84 20.34
CA ALA A 246 4.65 7.97 19.62
C ALA A 246 4.51 6.90 18.51
N THR A 247 3.30 6.37 18.37
CA THR A 247 2.94 5.45 17.28
C THR A 247 2.99 6.16 15.92
N GLY A 248 3.07 5.39 14.83
CA GLY A 248 3.01 5.94 13.47
C GLY A 248 1.75 6.78 13.23
N LEU A 249 0.61 6.32 13.73
CA LEU A 249 -0.66 7.05 13.65
C LEU A 249 -0.58 8.42 14.34
N GLU A 250 0.02 8.49 15.54
CA GLU A 250 0.15 9.74 16.30
C GLU A 250 1.13 10.72 15.63
N LYS A 251 2.20 10.20 15.00
CA LYS A 251 3.23 10.99 14.32
C LYS A 251 2.76 11.57 13.00
N PHE A 252 2.10 10.77 12.18
CA PHE A 252 1.83 11.10 10.78
C PHE A 252 0.34 11.34 10.48
N GLY A 253 -0.56 10.86 11.35
CA GLY A 253 -1.98 10.79 11.05
C GLY A 253 -2.27 9.79 9.93
N VAL A 254 -3.55 9.66 9.57
CA VAL A 254 -3.97 8.74 8.51
C VAL A 254 -5.32 9.16 7.93
N VAL A 255 -5.58 8.75 6.69
CA VAL A 255 -6.90 8.81 6.09
C VAL A 255 -7.38 7.38 5.79
N TYR A 256 -8.41 6.92 6.49
CA TYR A 256 -9.07 5.65 6.17
C TYR A 256 -10.12 5.85 5.10
N LEU A 257 -10.13 4.96 4.11
CA LEU A 257 -11.01 5.05 2.96
C LEU A 257 -11.65 3.69 2.66
N ARG A 258 -12.97 3.68 2.49
CA ARG A 258 -13.76 2.55 1.97
C ARG A 258 -14.74 3.09 0.94
N LEU A 259 -14.54 2.77 -0.34
CA LEU A 259 -15.44 3.20 -1.40
C LEU A 259 -16.48 2.12 -1.72
N ASP A 260 -17.68 2.57 -2.08
CA ASP A 260 -18.71 1.74 -2.72
C ASP A 260 -18.47 1.71 -4.24
N ASN A 261 -18.04 2.85 -4.80
CA ASN A 261 -17.65 3.01 -6.19
C ASN A 261 -16.87 4.33 -6.37
N GLY A 262 -16.15 4.41 -7.50
CA GLY A 262 -15.43 5.60 -7.90
C GLY A 262 -13.98 5.61 -7.42
N PHE A 263 -13.47 6.79 -7.12
CA PHE A 263 -12.08 7.00 -6.72
C PHE A 263 -11.97 8.17 -5.76
N VAL A 264 -10.79 8.32 -5.15
CA VAL A 264 -10.44 9.51 -4.40
C VAL A 264 -9.38 10.28 -5.18
N LYS A 265 -9.40 11.61 -5.10
CA LYS A 265 -8.40 12.45 -5.75
C LYS A 265 -7.88 13.53 -4.83
N TYR A 266 -6.69 14.01 -5.14
CA TYR A 266 -6.17 15.27 -4.63
C TYR A 266 -5.64 16.09 -5.80
N LYS A 267 -6.03 17.36 -5.85
CA LYS A 267 -5.60 18.31 -6.87
C LYS A 267 -5.13 19.60 -6.23
N THR A 268 -3.98 20.11 -6.67
CA THR A 268 -3.42 21.34 -6.13
C THR A 268 -2.52 22.06 -7.13
N LYS A 269 -2.20 23.32 -6.83
CA LYS A 269 -1.25 24.13 -7.61
C LYS A 269 0.03 24.35 -6.82
N ASN A 270 1.13 24.57 -7.53
CA ASN A 270 2.45 24.81 -6.94
C ASN A 270 2.82 23.73 -5.90
N PHE A 271 2.62 22.48 -6.28
CA PHE A 271 2.88 21.33 -5.42
C PHE A 271 4.38 21.18 -5.21
N SER A 272 4.81 21.08 -3.96
CA SER A 272 6.20 20.88 -3.57
C SER A 272 6.21 19.98 -2.32
N PRO A 273 6.14 18.66 -2.51
CA PRO A 273 6.09 17.70 -1.40
C PRO A 273 7.47 17.54 -0.76
N THR A 274 7.47 17.21 0.52
CA THR A 274 8.71 16.82 1.24
C THR A 274 8.63 15.37 1.75
N ASP A 275 7.56 14.66 1.39
CA ASP A 275 7.32 13.27 1.74
C ASP A 275 6.64 12.54 0.58
N ASN A 276 6.80 11.22 0.54
CA ASN A 276 6.31 10.38 -0.54
C ASN A 276 4.82 10.00 -0.35
N PHE A 277 4.20 9.48 -1.39
CA PHE A 277 2.90 8.83 -1.27
C PHE A 277 3.10 7.43 -0.71
N TYR A 278 2.31 7.08 0.31
CA TYR A 278 2.27 5.73 0.85
C TYR A 278 0.82 5.34 1.14
N MET A 279 0.39 4.22 0.58
CA MET A 279 -0.95 3.67 0.76
C MET A 279 -0.86 2.21 1.19
N VAL A 280 -1.74 1.83 2.12
CA VAL A 280 -1.89 0.46 2.57
C VAL A 280 -3.25 -0.07 2.17
N ARG A 281 -3.28 -1.24 1.55
CA ARG A 281 -4.46 -2.07 1.37
C ARG A 281 -4.56 -3.06 2.52
N MET A 282 -5.64 -2.98 3.30
CA MET A 282 -5.85 -3.84 4.46
C MET A 282 -6.56 -5.13 4.02
N ASP A 283 -5.81 -6.23 3.95
CA ASP A 283 -6.32 -7.54 3.51
C ASP A 283 -6.93 -8.32 4.70
N ASN A 284 -6.44 -8.10 5.92
CA ASN A 284 -7.00 -8.65 7.15
C ASN A 284 -7.36 -7.53 8.14
N ILE A 285 -8.63 -7.09 8.14
CA ILE A 285 -9.12 -6.03 9.03
C ILE A 285 -8.89 -6.36 10.51
N LEU A 286 -9.10 -7.63 10.90
CA LEU A 286 -8.95 -8.08 12.29
C LEU A 286 -7.49 -7.97 12.75
N GLY A 287 -6.53 -8.21 11.86
CA GLY A 287 -5.09 -8.08 12.14
C GLY A 287 -4.69 -6.69 12.64
N PHE A 288 -5.39 -5.64 12.23
CA PHE A 288 -5.13 -4.23 12.58
C PHE A 288 -5.78 -3.75 13.87
N GLU A 289 -6.34 -4.64 14.68
CA GLU A 289 -7.01 -4.30 15.95
C GLU A 289 -6.20 -3.31 16.81
N TYR A 290 -4.90 -3.54 16.93
CA TYR A 290 -4.00 -2.76 17.78
C TYR A 290 -3.74 -1.34 17.25
N GLU A 291 -3.89 -1.10 15.94
CA GLU A 291 -3.74 0.24 15.32
C GLU A 291 -5.04 1.03 15.36
N PHE A 292 -6.17 0.35 15.56
CA PHE A 292 -7.47 1.00 15.48
C PHE A 292 -7.77 1.84 16.72
N PRO A 293 -8.28 3.07 16.53
CA PRO A 293 -8.64 3.92 17.65
C PRO A 293 -9.87 3.37 18.37
N GLU A 294 -9.91 3.59 19.68
CA GLU A 294 -11.07 3.29 20.52
C GLU A 294 -12.24 4.26 20.25
N GLY A 295 -13.45 3.77 20.51
CA GLY A 295 -14.67 4.57 20.43
C GLY A 295 -15.09 4.94 19.00
N LYS A 296 -15.73 6.10 18.86
CA LYS A 296 -16.21 6.60 17.56
C LYS A 296 -15.40 7.79 17.09
N ILE A 297 -14.88 7.68 15.88
CA ILE A 297 -14.23 8.78 15.17
C ILE A 297 -15.15 9.18 14.01
N GLN A 298 -15.52 10.46 13.94
CA GLN A 298 -16.43 11.00 12.91
C GLN A 298 -17.70 10.14 12.71
N GLY A 299 -18.25 9.60 13.80
CA GLY A 299 -19.48 8.79 13.80
C GLY A 299 -19.30 7.29 13.58
N TYR A 300 -18.10 6.83 13.20
CA TYR A 300 -17.81 5.43 12.91
C TYR A 300 -16.94 4.77 13.97
N LYS A 301 -17.19 3.48 14.21
CA LYS A 301 -16.32 2.59 14.97
C LYS A 301 -15.25 1.99 14.05
N PHE A 302 -14.10 1.67 14.64
CA PHE A 302 -13.09 0.83 14.01
C PHE A 302 -13.08 -0.58 14.61
N LYS A 303 -13.22 -0.64 15.94
CA LYS A 303 -13.33 -1.88 16.73
C LYS A 303 -14.31 -1.68 17.89
N ASP A 304 -14.62 -2.77 18.57
CA ASP A 304 -15.28 -2.79 19.88
C ASP A 304 -14.92 -4.07 20.64
N ASP A 305 -15.45 -4.24 21.85
CA ASP A 305 -15.12 -5.37 22.74
C ASP A 305 -15.27 -6.74 22.06
N TYR A 306 -16.29 -6.92 21.21
CA TYR A 306 -16.50 -8.19 20.50
C TYR A 306 -15.47 -8.40 19.38
N PHE A 307 -15.00 -7.31 18.75
CA PHE A 307 -13.90 -7.35 17.80
C PHE A 307 -12.60 -7.80 18.51
N THR A 308 -12.32 -7.26 19.69
CA THR A 308 -11.14 -7.63 20.49
C THR A 308 -11.23 -9.08 20.97
N ILE A 309 -12.37 -9.51 21.51
CA ILE A 309 -12.61 -10.92 21.86
C ILE A 309 -12.35 -11.85 20.67
N LEU A 310 -12.83 -11.47 19.48
CA LEU A 310 -12.60 -12.25 18.26
C LEU A 310 -11.11 -12.31 17.90
N ARG A 311 -10.39 -11.19 17.99
CA ARG A 311 -8.95 -11.10 17.69
C ARG A 311 -8.10 -11.95 18.61
N GLU A 312 -8.46 -12.00 19.89
CA GLU A 312 -7.75 -12.77 20.91
C GLU A 312 -8.00 -14.27 20.76
N THR A 313 -9.21 -14.67 20.37
CA THR A 313 -9.63 -16.08 20.40
C THR A 313 -9.54 -16.82 19.07
N VAL A 314 -9.50 -16.13 17.92
CA VAL A 314 -9.61 -16.78 16.60
C VAL A 314 -8.53 -17.83 16.32
N TYR A 315 -7.36 -17.73 16.96
CA TYR A 315 -6.24 -18.65 16.78
C TYR A 315 -6.03 -19.62 17.95
N ASP A 316 -6.92 -19.60 18.96
CA ASP A 316 -6.83 -20.50 20.10
C ASP A 316 -7.28 -21.93 19.76
N ASP A 317 -6.94 -22.86 20.64
CA ASP A 317 -7.51 -24.21 20.59
C ASP A 317 -9.03 -24.17 20.74
N TYR A 318 -9.72 -25.09 20.06
CA TYR A 318 -11.19 -25.07 20.01
C TYR A 318 -11.87 -25.09 21.39
N SER A 319 -11.29 -25.80 22.38
CA SER A 319 -11.82 -25.80 23.76
C SER A 319 -11.74 -24.43 24.42
N ASP A 320 -10.68 -23.68 24.15
CA ASP A 320 -10.44 -22.36 24.74
C ASP A 320 -11.33 -21.32 24.06
N ILE A 321 -11.52 -21.41 22.73
CA ILE A 321 -12.55 -20.64 22.02
C ILE A 321 -13.93 -20.85 22.67
N VAL A 322 -14.34 -22.09 22.89
CA VAL A 322 -15.63 -22.38 23.53
C VAL A 322 -15.66 -21.80 24.95
N ALA A 323 -14.59 -21.94 25.72
CA ALA A 323 -14.51 -21.43 27.08
C ALA A 323 -14.63 -19.90 27.15
N SER A 324 -13.98 -19.18 26.23
CA SER A 324 -13.99 -17.72 26.16
C SER A 324 -15.34 -17.15 25.73
N LEU A 325 -16.13 -17.91 24.95
CA LEU A 325 -17.43 -17.45 24.44
C LEU A 325 -18.63 -17.92 25.28
N LYS A 326 -18.46 -18.93 26.15
CA LYS A 326 -19.58 -19.62 26.84
C LYS A 326 -20.42 -18.72 27.74
N ASP A 327 -19.87 -17.61 28.22
CA ASP A 327 -20.53 -16.72 29.19
C ASP A 327 -21.20 -15.51 28.51
N LEU A 328 -20.98 -15.31 27.19
CA LEU A 328 -21.64 -14.26 26.40
C LEU A 328 -23.14 -14.51 26.23
N LYS A 329 -23.98 -13.48 26.22
CA LYS A 329 -25.43 -13.66 26.00
C LYS A 329 -25.71 -14.10 24.56
N ASP A 330 -26.87 -14.70 24.31
CA ASP A 330 -27.24 -15.17 22.97
C ASP A 330 -27.22 -14.09 21.88
N LYS A 331 -27.53 -12.84 22.24
CA LYS A 331 -27.45 -11.68 21.32
C LYS A 331 -26.00 -11.30 21.01
N ASP A 332 -25.11 -11.45 21.97
CA ASP A 332 -23.68 -11.13 21.84
C ASP A 332 -22.99 -12.21 21.01
N LEU A 333 -23.35 -13.47 21.24
CA LEU A 333 -22.95 -14.61 20.42
C LEU A 333 -23.39 -14.43 18.95
N ASP A 334 -24.59 -13.88 18.70
CA ASP A 334 -25.03 -13.55 17.34
C ASP A 334 -24.10 -12.52 16.67
N ILE A 335 -23.61 -11.52 17.41
CA ILE A 335 -22.65 -10.55 16.89
C ILE A 335 -21.32 -11.24 16.55
N VAL A 336 -20.73 -11.97 17.51
CA VAL A 336 -19.43 -12.66 17.33
C VAL A 336 -19.48 -13.63 16.14
N ARG A 337 -20.55 -14.43 16.03
CA ARG A 337 -20.76 -15.35 14.91
C ARG A 337 -20.80 -14.66 13.55
N ASN A 338 -21.30 -13.41 13.49
CA ASN A 338 -21.55 -12.70 12.23
C ASN A 338 -20.42 -11.73 11.83
N TYR A 339 -19.42 -11.50 12.68
CA TYR A 339 -18.22 -10.74 12.31
C TYR A 339 -17.51 -11.25 11.05
N PRO A 340 -17.24 -12.57 10.90
CA PRO A 340 -16.60 -13.10 9.69
C PRO A 340 -17.40 -12.80 8.42
N TYR A 341 -18.73 -12.80 8.52
CA TYR A 341 -19.62 -12.44 7.42
C TYR A 341 -19.58 -10.94 7.13
N ALA A 342 -19.50 -10.09 8.16
CA ALA A 342 -19.36 -8.65 8.00
C ALA A 342 -18.03 -8.27 7.33
N PHE A 343 -16.91 -8.89 7.72
CA PHE A 343 -15.60 -8.68 7.08
C PHE A 343 -15.63 -9.04 5.59
N ALA A 344 -16.34 -10.11 5.23
CA ALA A 344 -16.53 -10.53 3.85
C ALA A 344 -17.55 -9.67 3.06
N GLY A 345 -18.18 -8.68 3.71
CA GLY A 345 -19.16 -7.78 3.10
C GLY A 345 -20.56 -8.38 2.93
N TYR A 346 -20.97 -9.30 3.80
CA TYR A 346 -22.32 -9.88 3.76
C TYR A 346 -23.41 -8.81 4.00
N ASP A 347 -24.44 -8.76 3.15
CA ASP A 347 -25.61 -7.90 3.35
C ASP A 347 -26.65 -8.56 4.26
N PHE A 348 -26.69 -8.13 5.52
CA PHE A 348 -27.58 -8.69 6.53
C PHE A 348 -29.04 -8.29 6.30
N ALA A 349 -29.93 -9.29 6.16
CA ALA A 349 -31.38 -9.06 6.15
C ALA A 349 -31.94 -8.74 7.55
N ARG A 350 -31.28 -9.26 8.60
CA ARG A 350 -31.60 -8.99 10.00
C ARG A 350 -31.24 -7.54 10.33
N LYS A 351 -32.25 -6.73 10.66
CA LYS A 351 -32.09 -5.30 10.93
C LYS A 351 -31.11 -5.01 12.07
N ASP A 352 -31.18 -5.80 13.14
CA ASP A 352 -30.29 -5.65 14.30
C ASP A 352 -28.81 -5.84 13.94
N LEU A 353 -28.49 -6.87 13.14
CA LEU A 353 -27.13 -7.11 12.67
C LEU A 353 -26.69 -6.04 11.65
N LYS A 354 -27.58 -5.67 10.72
CA LYS A 354 -27.30 -4.62 9.72
C LYS A 354 -27.00 -3.28 10.40
N ASP A 355 -27.83 -2.87 11.35
CA ASP A 355 -27.64 -1.63 12.10
C ASP A 355 -26.35 -1.66 12.92
N TYR A 356 -26.04 -2.80 13.55
CA TYR A 356 -24.81 -2.98 14.32
C TYR A 356 -23.56 -2.86 13.46
N PHE A 357 -23.42 -3.65 12.39
CA PHE A 357 -22.22 -3.63 11.54
C PHE A 357 -22.08 -2.34 10.70
N SER A 358 -23.20 -1.66 10.39
CA SER A 358 -23.16 -0.35 9.70
C SER A 358 -22.47 0.76 10.50
N GLN A 359 -22.25 0.56 11.81
CA GLN A 359 -21.48 1.48 12.64
C GLN A 359 -19.98 1.46 12.31
N PHE A 360 -19.48 0.41 11.65
CA PHE A 360 -18.05 0.26 11.37
C PHE A 360 -17.65 0.92 10.06
N VAL A 361 -16.49 1.58 10.04
CA VAL A 361 -15.97 2.24 8.84
C VAL A 361 -15.64 1.24 7.73
N TRP A 362 -15.10 0.07 8.09
CA TRP A 362 -14.65 -0.94 7.14
C TRP A 362 -15.80 -1.79 6.58
N TYR A 363 -16.96 -1.82 7.23
CA TYR A 363 -18.10 -2.61 6.76
C TYR A 363 -18.71 -1.97 5.50
N ASN A 364 -18.73 -2.74 4.42
CA ASN A 364 -19.37 -2.41 3.16
C ASN A 364 -20.12 -3.65 2.61
N PRO A 365 -21.46 -3.66 2.60
CA PRO A 365 -22.23 -4.79 2.10
C PRO A 365 -22.11 -4.92 0.56
N VAL A 366 -21.53 -6.01 0.09
CA VAL A 366 -21.36 -6.32 -1.35
C VAL A 366 -22.41 -7.29 -1.87
N GLY A 367 -23.05 -8.05 -0.99
CA GLY A 367 -24.12 -8.98 -1.35
C GLY A 367 -24.31 -10.12 -0.36
N LYS A 368 -25.18 -11.07 -0.67
CA LYS A 368 -25.43 -12.26 0.18
C LYS A 368 -24.47 -13.42 -0.12
N ASN A 369 -23.87 -13.43 -1.31
CA ASN A 369 -22.96 -14.50 -1.73
C ASN A 369 -21.53 -14.03 -1.48
N VAL A 370 -21.03 -14.31 -0.28
CA VAL A 370 -19.67 -13.94 0.14
C VAL A 370 -18.87 -15.18 0.53
N LYS A 371 -17.56 -15.12 0.33
CA LYS A 371 -16.63 -16.16 0.78
C LYS A 371 -16.11 -15.78 2.16
N ILE A 372 -16.36 -16.66 3.14
CA ILE A 372 -15.83 -16.49 4.51
C ILE A 372 -14.43 -17.08 4.56
N ASP A 373 -13.53 -16.38 5.26
CA ASP A 373 -12.20 -16.92 5.56
C ASP A 373 -12.32 -18.16 6.47
N PRO A 374 -11.81 -19.32 6.05
CA PRO A 374 -11.84 -20.55 6.84
C PRO A 374 -11.20 -20.45 8.22
N SER A 375 -10.31 -19.48 8.47
CA SER A 375 -9.73 -19.23 9.80
C SER A 375 -10.82 -19.01 10.87
N PHE A 376 -11.98 -18.48 10.49
CA PHE A 376 -13.10 -18.23 11.40
C PHE A 376 -14.05 -19.42 11.61
N ASN A 377 -13.81 -20.57 10.96
CA ASN A 377 -14.73 -21.72 11.06
C ASN A 377 -14.90 -22.21 12.50
N ASN A 378 -13.82 -22.19 13.30
CA ASN A 378 -13.85 -22.61 14.70
C ASN A 378 -14.71 -21.66 15.56
N ILE A 379 -14.63 -20.35 15.32
CA ILE A 379 -15.49 -19.35 15.98
C ILE A 379 -16.97 -19.64 15.69
N ILE A 380 -17.32 -19.80 14.41
CA ILE A 380 -18.71 -20.04 14.01
C ILE A 380 -19.26 -21.32 14.65
N LYS A 381 -18.45 -22.39 14.60
CA LYS A 381 -18.81 -23.70 15.17
C LYS A 381 -18.97 -23.63 16.70
N ALA A 382 -18.05 -22.96 17.39
CA ALA A 382 -18.11 -22.81 18.84
C ALA A 382 -19.36 -22.06 19.29
N VAL A 383 -19.71 -20.96 18.62
CA VAL A 383 -20.94 -20.23 18.90
C VAL A 383 -22.18 -21.10 18.67
N ASP A 384 -22.25 -21.81 17.55
CA ASP A 384 -23.39 -22.68 17.23
C ASP A 384 -23.55 -23.81 18.27
N GLU A 385 -22.44 -24.38 18.75
CA GLU A 385 -22.43 -25.39 19.83
C GLU A 385 -22.96 -24.83 21.16
N ILE A 386 -22.47 -23.67 21.58
CA ILE A 386 -22.89 -23.02 22.84
C ILE A 386 -24.40 -22.75 22.80
N LYS A 387 -24.90 -22.18 21.70
CA LYS A 387 -26.34 -21.89 21.54
C LYS A 387 -27.18 -23.16 21.49
N ALA A 388 -26.69 -24.24 20.88
CA ALA A 388 -27.39 -25.51 20.86
C ALA A 388 -27.49 -26.13 22.27
N LYS A 389 -26.44 -26.01 23.09
CA LYS A 389 -26.43 -26.49 24.48
C LYS A 389 -27.39 -25.71 25.37
N ARG A 390 -27.57 -24.40 25.17
CA ARG A 390 -28.50 -23.56 25.95
C ARG A 390 -29.98 -23.80 25.65
N LYS A 391 -30.28 -24.37 24.48
CA LYS A 391 -31.66 -24.72 24.07
C LYS A 391 -32.11 -26.08 24.59
N LYS A 392 -31.18 -26.88 25.14
CA LYS A 392 -31.46 -28.12 25.86
C LYS A 392 -31.58 -27.81 27.34
#